data_AF-A0A3B9MW92-F1
#
_entry.id   AF-A0A3B9MW92-F1
#
_cell.length_a   1.000
_cell.length_b   1.000
_cell.length_c   1.000
_cell.angle_alpha   90.00
_cell.angle_beta   90.00
_cell.angle_gamma   90.00
#
_symmetry.space_group_name_H-M   'P 1'
#
loop_
_entity.id
_entity.type
_entity.pdbx_description
1 polymer ?
#
loop_
_entity_poly.entity_id
_entity_poly.type
_entity_poly.pdbx_seq_one_letter_code
_entity_poly.pdbx_strand_id
1 'polypeptide(L)'
;EEKVAMAIFNCEKPVISAVGHETDYTIADFVADMRAPTPSAAAELAVHDISHILDAIEDKKMRLDSLILSKIALRKREIEILSRSLYNLSPMARLNKQRMRVLQAEELLESAINKVIDNRKYRLSLLAGRMDALSPLKRMSAGYAYISDDKKHGIKSIDEINKGDKIRIYLKDGSAVARIEETVKNKKD
;
A
#
# COMPACT_ATOMS: atom_id res chain seq x y z
N GLU A 1 20.10 -88.34 -17.23
CA GLU A 1 19.94 -86.90 -17.52
C GLU A 1 18.72 -86.59 -18.37
N GLU A 2 18.48 -87.29 -19.48
CA GLU A 2 17.32 -87.06 -20.38
C GLU A 2 15.96 -86.95 -19.66
N LYS A 3 15.66 -87.84 -18.72
CA LYS A 3 14.41 -87.79 -17.93
C LYS A 3 14.26 -86.49 -17.13
N VAL A 4 15.36 -85.92 -16.63
CA VAL A 4 15.37 -84.66 -15.87
C VAL A 4 15.22 -83.49 -16.82
N ALA A 5 15.91 -83.50 -17.96
CA ALA A 5 15.76 -82.48 -18.99
C ALA A 5 14.31 -82.43 -19.53
N MET A 6 13.68 -83.58 -19.79
CA MET A 6 12.28 -83.66 -20.20
C MET A 6 11.33 -83.17 -19.10
N ALA A 7 11.65 -83.39 -17.83
CA ALA A 7 10.86 -82.86 -16.71
C ALA A 7 10.97 -81.33 -16.61
N ILE A 8 12.16 -80.76 -16.85
CA ILE A 8 12.39 -79.31 -16.90
C ILE A 8 11.65 -78.70 -18.10
N PHE A 9 11.74 -79.31 -19.28
CA PHE A 9 11.06 -78.85 -20.50
C PHE A 9 9.54 -78.72 -20.32
N ASN A 10 8.94 -79.67 -19.60
CA ASN A 10 7.50 -79.68 -19.35
C ASN A 10 7.10 -78.92 -18.07
N CYS A 11 8.03 -78.20 -17.43
CA CYS A 11 7.74 -77.42 -16.23
C CYS A 11 7.13 -76.06 -16.60
N GLU A 12 5.94 -75.74 -16.08
CA GLU A 12 5.30 -74.43 -16.30
C GLU A 12 5.93 -73.29 -15.49
N LYS A 13 6.69 -73.63 -14.44
CA LYS A 13 7.37 -72.64 -13.60
C LYS A 13 8.79 -72.42 -14.11
N PRO A 14 9.31 -71.17 -14.11
CA PRO A 14 10.69 -70.89 -14.49
C PRO A 14 11.70 -71.70 -13.68
N VAL A 15 12.67 -72.32 -14.34
CA VAL A 15 13.72 -73.16 -13.75
C VAL A 15 15.10 -72.54 -14.00
N ILE A 16 15.90 -72.42 -12.94
CA ILE A 16 17.32 -72.04 -13.02
C ILE A 16 18.17 -73.28 -12.72
N SER A 17 19.00 -73.70 -13.68
CA SER A 17 19.96 -74.78 -13.46
C SER A 17 21.18 -74.28 -12.69
N ALA A 18 21.66 -75.06 -11.73
CA ALA A 18 22.76 -74.69 -10.84
C ALA A 18 23.70 -75.88 -10.54
N VAL A 19 23.88 -76.77 -11.52
CA VAL A 19 24.54 -78.07 -11.39
C VAL A 19 25.93 -78.04 -12.03
N GLY A 20 26.87 -77.25 -11.47
CA GLY A 20 28.30 -77.33 -11.85
C GLY A 20 29.03 -76.00 -11.96
N HIS A 21 30.37 -76.05 -11.97
CA HIS A 21 31.25 -74.91 -12.21
C HIS A 21 31.21 -74.53 -13.70
N GLU A 22 31.69 -73.34 -14.09
CA GLU A 22 31.51 -72.76 -15.43
C GLU A 22 31.80 -73.72 -16.61
N THR A 23 32.70 -74.69 -16.43
CA THR A 23 33.17 -75.64 -17.45
C THR A 23 32.34 -76.92 -17.63
N ASP A 24 31.46 -77.27 -16.68
CA ASP A 24 30.68 -78.52 -16.76
C ASP A 24 29.26 -78.23 -17.24
N TYR A 25 28.89 -78.78 -18.40
CA TYR A 25 27.55 -78.63 -18.99
C TYR A 25 26.81 -79.96 -18.99
N THR A 26 25.53 -79.91 -18.60
CA THR A 26 24.60 -81.03 -18.66
C THR A 26 23.48 -80.74 -19.64
N ILE A 27 22.76 -81.78 -20.08
CA ILE A 27 21.59 -81.62 -20.97
C ILE A 27 20.49 -80.80 -20.28
N ALA A 28 20.40 -80.85 -18.95
CA ALA A 28 19.44 -80.08 -18.17
C ALA A 28 19.69 -78.56 -18.25
N ASP A 29 20.96 -78.14 -18.39
CA ASP A 29 21.33 -76.71 -18.51
C ASP A 29 20.79 -76.06 -19.78
N PHE A 30 20.66 -76.83 -20.86
CA PHE A 30 20.17 -76.33 -22.15
C PHE A 30 18.64 -76.24 -22.24
N VAL A 31 17.94 -76.88 -21.31
CA VAL A 31 16.48 -76.96 -21.30
C VAL A 31 15.88 -76.07 -20.19
N ALA A 32 16.68 -75.66 -19.21
CA ALA A 32 16.29 -74.68 -18.20
C ALA A 32 16.20 -73.25 -18.77
N ASP A 33 15.38 -72.39 -18.15
CA ASP A 33 15.21 -70.99 -18.57
C ASP A 33 16.47 -70.15 -18.36
N MET A 34 17.24 -70.47 -17.31
CA MET A 34 18.50 -69.81 -16.97
C MET A 34 19.52 -70.81 -16.40
N ARG A 35 20.81 -70.50 -16.53
CA ARG A 35 21.92 -71.23 -15.90
C ARG A 35 22.65 -70.32 -14.92
N ALA A 36 23.00 -70.86 -13.77
CA ALA A 36 23.88 -70.24 -12.78
C ALA A 36 25.05 -71.19 -12.45
N PRO A 37 26.23 -70.66 -12.13
CA PRO A 37 27.42 -71.47 -11.81
C PRO A 37 27.37 -72.10 -10.40
N THR A 38 26.48 -71.63 -9.51
CA THR A 38 26.31 -72.20 -8.17
C THR A 38 24.85 -72.09 -7.71
N PRO A 39 24.40 -72.94 -6.77
CA PRO A 39 23.07 -72.80 -6.17
C PRO A 39 22.82 -71.42 -5.53
N SER A 40 23.85 -70.81 -4.93
CA SER A 40 23.77 -69.45 -4.38
C SER A 40 23.57 -68.40 -5.46
N ALA A 41 24.27 -68.49 -6.59
CA ALA A 41 24.06 -67.60 -7.73
C ALA A 41 22.68 -67.79 -8.39
N ALA A 42 22.16 -69.03 -8.43
CA ALA A 42 20.79 -69.27 -8.86
C ALA A 42 19.76 -68.64 -7.89
N ALA A 43 20.02 -68.69 -6.58
CA ALA A 43 19.20 -68.00 -5.61
C ALA A 43 19.25 -66.48 -5.77
N GLU A 44 20.42 -65.89 -6.01
CA GLU A 44 20.56 -64.45 -6.32
C GLU A 44 19.83 -64.06 -7.61
N LEU A 45 19.86 -64.89 -8.66
CA LEU A 45 19.11 -64.67 -9.90
C LEU A 45 17.59 -64.81 -9.73
N ALA A 46 17.15 -65.77 -8.91
CA ALA A 46 15.73 -66.00 -8.63
C ALA A 46 15.13 -64.92 -7.72
N VAL A 47 15.95 -64.35 -6.84
CA VAL A 47 15.58 -63.21 -5.99
C VAL A 47 15.63 -61.96 -6.86
N HIS A 48 14.49 -61.57 -7.42
CA HIS A 48 14.32 -60.18 -7.86
C HIS A 48 14.63 -59.27 -6.66
N ASP A 49 15.32 -58.15 -6.93
CA ASP A 49 15.59 -57.14 -5.91
C ASP A 49 14.26 -56.53 -5.44
N ILE A 50 13.65 -57.18 -4.47
CA ILE A 50 12.38 -56.78 -3.83
C ILE A 50 12.50 -55.33 -3.36
N SER A 51 13.70 -54.89 -2.98
CA SER A 51 14.00 -53.51 -2.60
C SER A 51 13.67 -52.54 -3.73
N HIS A 52 14.09 -52.81 -4.97
CA HIS A 52 13.75 -51.95 -6.12
C HIS A 52 12.25 -51.86 -6.40
N ILE A 53 11.50 -52.94 -6.19
CA ILE A 53 10.03 -52.92 -6.35
C ILE A 53 9.38 -52.09 -5.24
N LEU A 54 9.85 -52.25 -4.01
CA LEU A 54 9.36 -51.48 -2.85
C LEU A 54 9.67 -49.98 -3.02
N ASP A 55 10.87 -49.64 -3.49
CA ASP A 55 11.26 -48.26 -3.79
C ASP A 55 10.35 -47.65 -4.87
N ALA A 56 10.10 -48.40 -5.95
CA ALA A 56 9.20 -47.94 -7.01
C ALA A 56 7.74 -47.74 -6.53
N ILE A 57 7.27 -48.55 -5.57
CA ILE A 57 5.95 -48.38 -4.96
C ILE A 57 5.93 -47.12 -4.09
N GLU A 58 6.94 -46.91 -3.25
CA GLU A 58 7.00 -45.73 -2.38
C GLU A 58 7.11 -44.44 -3.20
N ASP A 59 7.91 -44.43 -4.27
CA ASP A 59 8.00 -43.30 -5.20
C ASP A 59 6.65 -42.96 -5.84
N LYS A 60 5.91 -43.98 -6.31
CA LYS A 60 4.57 -43.80 -6.89
C LYS A 60 3.60 -43.25 -5.86
N LYS A 61 3.66 -43.72 -4.62
CA LYS A 61 2.83 -43.25 -3.52
C LYS A 61 3.14 -41.79 -3.17
N MET A 62 4.40 -41.42 -2.99
CA MET A 62 4.82 -40.04 -2.74
C MET A 62 4.36 -39.10 -3.86
N ARG A 63 4.48 -39.53 -5.12
CA ARG A 63 4.00 -38.77 -6.28
C ARG A 63 2.49 -38.61 -6.25
N LEU A 64 1.75 -39.67 -5.93
CA LEU A 64 0.29 -39.63 -5.84
C LEU A 64 -0.18 -38.68 -4.72
N ASP A 65 0.44 -38.73 -3.55
CA ASP A 65 0.13 -37.84 -2.43
C ASP A 65 0.37 -36.36 -2.80
N SER A 66 1.51 -36.07 -3.44
CA SER A 66 1.83 -34.72 -3.93
C SER A 66 0.80 -34.21 -4.95
N LEU A 67 0.35 -35.07 -5.87
CA LEU A 67 -0.69 -34.72 -6.85
C LEU A 67 -2.05 -34.46 -6.21
N ILE A 68 -2.43 -35.28 -5.21
CA ILE A 68 -3.68 -35.08 -4.46
C ILE A 68 -3.64 -33.75 -3.71
N LEU A 69 -2.57 -33.47 -2.98
CA LEU A 69 -2.43 -32.21 -2.23
C LEU A 69 -2.47 -31.00 -3.17
N SER A 70 -1.78 -31.08 -4.31
CA SER A 70 -1.80 -30.04 -5.34
C SER A 70 -3.20 -29.81 -5.90
N LYS A 71 -3.96 -30.89 -6.17
CA LYS A 71 -5.35 -30.81 -6.66
C LYS A 71 -6.28 -30.20 -5.63
N ILE A 72 -6.16 -30.57 -4.36
CA ILE A 72 -6.92 -29.98 -3.26
C ILE A 72 -6.62 -28.48 -3.14
N ALA A 73 -5.34 -28.08 -3.20
CA ALA A 73 -4.94 -26.69 -3.12
C ALA A 73 -5.53 -25.85 -4.27
N LEU A 74 -5.51 -26.38 -5.50
CA LEU A 74 -6.12 -25.73 -6.66
C LEU A 74 -7.64 -25.53 -6.49
N ARG A 75 -8.36 -26.57 -6.03
CA ARG A 75 -9.82 -26.47 -5.80
C ARG A 75 -10.17 -25.51 -4.67
N LYS A 76 -9.38 -25.48 -3.59
CA LYS A 76 -9.56 -24.50 -2.51
C LYS A 76 -9.41 -23.07 -3.03
N ARG A 77 -8.39 -22.80 -3.86
CA ARG A 77 -8.18 -21.48 -4.48
C ARG A 77 -9.35 -21.09 -5.39
N GLU A 78 -9.87 -22.03 -6.18
CA GLU A 78 -11.03 -21.80 -7.05
C GLU A 78 -12.27 -21.43 -6.25
N ILE A 79 -12.56 -22.16 -5.16
CA ILE A 79 -13.66 -21.85 -4.24
C ILE A 79 -13.47 -20.45 -3.63
N GLU A 80 -12.26 -20.08 -3.23
CA GLU A 80 -11.98 -18.77 -2.65
C GLU A 80 -12.24 -17.63 -3.65
N ILE A 81 -11.80 -17.78 -4.89
CA ILE A 81 -12.05 -16.80 -5.97
C ILE A 81 -13.54 -16.67 -6.25
N LEU A 82 -14.26 -17.79 -6.37
CA LEU A 82 -15.71 -17.80 -6.60
C LEU A 82 -16.46 -17.17 -5.42
N SER A 83 -16.07 -17.49 -4.19
CA SER A 83 -16.67 -16.92 -2.97
C SER A 83 -16.46 -15.42 -2.87
N ARG A 84 -15.25 -14.92 -3.20
CA ARG A 84 -14.97 -13.48 -3.28
C ARG A 84 -15.77 -12.80 -4.39
N SER A 85 -15.90 -13.44 -5.54
CA SER A 85 -16.69 -12.93 -6.66
C SER A 85 -18.17 -12.83 -6.27
N LEU A 86 -18.71 -13.86 -5.63
CA LEU A 86 -20.09 -13.89 -5.12
C LEU A 86 -20.30 -12.83 -4.04
N TYR A 87 -19.35 -12.66 -3.12
CA TYR A 87 -19.40 -11.60 -2.11
C TYR A 87 -19.44 -10.22 -2.75
N ASN A 88 -18.60 -9.94 -3.76
CA ASN A 88 -18.60 -8.66 -4.47
C ASN A 88 -19.87 -8.42 -5.30
N LEU A 89 -20.48 -9.50 -5.82
CA LEU A 89 -21.77 -9.46 -6.51
C LEU A 89 -22.94 -9.32 -5.54
N SER A 90 -22.75 -9.64 -4.26
CA SER A 90 -23.79 -9.51 -3.24
C SER A 90 -24.28 -8.06 -3.16
N PRO A 91 -25.59 -7.84 -3.27
CA PRO A 91 -26.19 -6.52 -3.07
C PRO A 91 -25.76 -5.86 -1.75
N MET A 92 -25.56 -6.67 -0.70
CA MET A 92 -25.14 -6.17 0.61
C MET A 92 -23.71 -5.62 0.61
N ALA A 93 -22.76 -6.30 -0.06
CA ALA A 93 -21.40 -5.81 -0.17
C ALA A 93 -21.32 -4.53 -1.01
N ARG A 94 -22.10 -4.48 -2.11
CA ARG A 94 -22.24 -3.26 -2.93
C ARG A 94 -22.82 -2.10 -2.13
N LEU A 95 -23.86 -2.35 -1.33
CA LEU A 95 -24.49 -1.36 -0.47
C LEU A 95 -23.50 -0.84 0.59
N ASN A 96 -22.78 -1.73 1.26
CA ASN A 96 -21.77 -1.34 2.25
C ASN A 96 -20.66 -0.49 1.62
N LYS A 97 -20.17 -0.87 0.43
CA LYS A 97 -19.17 -0.08 -0.31
C LYS A 97 -19.70 1.29 -0.70
N GLN A 98 -20.95 1.39 -1.15
CA GLN A 98 -21.57 2.69 -1.45
C GLN A 98 -21.75 3.53 -0.19
N ARG A 99 -22.18 2.94 0.93
CA ARG A 99 -22.31 3.63 2.22
C ARG A 99 -20.99 4.20 2.70
N MET A 100 -19.90 3.43 2.60
CA MET A 100 -18.55 3.91 2.91
C MET A 100 -18.11 5.07 2.01
N ARG A 101 -18.45 5.03 0.72
CA ARG A 101 -18.16 6.15 -0.20
C ARG A 101 -18.92 7.42 0.15
N VAL A 102 -20.18 7.30 0.58
CA VAL A 102 -20.98 8.45 1.03
C VAL A 102 -20.35 9.07 2.27
N LEU A 103 -20.02 8.26 3.29
CA LEU A 103 -19.38 8.74 4.52
C LEU A 103 -18.05 9.45 4.24
N GLN A 104 -17.21 8.89 3.36
CA GLN A 104 -15.96 9.53 2.95
C GLN A 104 -16.18 10.85 2.20
N ALA A 105 -17.19 10.91 1.32
CA ALA A 105 -17.53 12.13 0.61
C ALA A 105 -18.06 13.22 1.55
N GLU A 106 -18.84 12.83 2.57
CA GLU A 106 -19.32 13.74 3.62
C GLU A 106 -18.16 14.33 4.42
N GLU A 107 -17.22 13.51 4.88
CA GLU A 107 -16.04 13.96 5.64
C GLU A 107 -15.17 14.91 4.81
N LEU A 108 -14.92 14.59 3.54
CA LEU A 108 -14.17 15.45 2.62
C LEU A 108 -14.88 16.78 2.36
N LEU A 109 -16.21 16.74 2.19
CA LEU A 109 -17.01 17.94 1.99
C LEU A 109 -16.97 18.85 3.22
N GLU A 110 -17.14 18.29 4.41
CA GLU A 110 -17.10 19.03 5.67
C GLU A 110 -15.73 19.71 5.86
N SER A 111 -14.64 18.96 5.65
CA SER A 111 -13.29 19.50 5.71
C SER A 111 -13.07 20.64 4.70
N ALA A 112 -13.55 20.48 3.47
CA ALA A 112 -13.44 21.50 2.43
C ALA A 112 -14.24 22.77 2.78
N ILE A 113 -15.46 22.62 3.29
CA ILE A 113 -16.31 23.74 3.73
C ILE A 113 -15.63 24.51 4.85
N ASN A 114 -15.15 23.81 5.89
CA ASN A 114 -14.48 24.44 7.03
C ASN A 114 -13.23 25.22 6.57
N LYS A 115 -12.43 24.63 5.68
CA LYS A 115 -11.26 25.31 5.10
C LYS A 115 -11.61 26.59 4.34
N VAL A 116 -12.71 26.60 3.58
CA VAL A 116 -13.18 27.82 2.89
C VAL A 116 -13.66 28.87 3.89
N ILE A 117 -14.42 28.46 4.90
CA ILE A 117 -14.92 29.37 5.95
C ILE A 117 -13.75 30.02 6.70
N ASP A 118 -12.76 29.24 7.12
CA ASP A 118 -11.60 29.74 7.87
C ASP A 118 -10.76 30.70 7.03
N ASN A 119 -10.55 30.39 5.75
CA ASN A 119 -9.84 31.30 4.85
C ASN A 119 -10.59 32.63 4.69
N ARG A 120 -11.92 32.60 4.55
CA ARG A 120 -12.76 33.81 4.46
C ARG A 120 -12.71 34.62 5.77
N LYS A 121 -12.79 33.97 6.94
CA LYS A 121 -12.66 34.61 8.25
C LYS A 121 -11.29 35.30 8.39
N TYR A 122 -10.22 34.59 8.04
CA TYR A 122 -8.86 35.13 8.08
C TYR A 122 -8.72 36.37 7.17
N ARG A 123 -9.22 36.28 5.93
CA ARG A 123 -9.19 37.40 4.99
C ARG A 123 -9.98 38.61 5.50
N LEU A 124 -11.15 38.37 6.10
CA LEU A 124 -11.95 39.43 6.71
C LEU A 124 -11.21 40.10 7.87
N SER A 125 -10.58 39.31 8.75
CA SER A 125 -9.77 39.83 9.86
C SER A 125 -8.60 40.69 9.38
N LEU A 126 -7.89 40.26 8.34
CA LEU A 126 -6.82 41.06 7.72
C LEU A 126 -7.33 42.38 7.15
N LEU A 127 -8.47 42.36 6.45
CA LEU A 127 -9.07 43.58 5.88
C LEU A 127 -9.53 44.53 6.98
N ALA A 128 -10.17 44.02 8.03
CA ALA A 128 -10.56 44.81 9.20
C ALA A 128 -9.33 45.46 9.87
N GLY A 129 -8.26 44.68 10.09
CA GLY A 129 -7.01 45.21 10.67
C GLY A 129 -6.35 46.28 9.79
N ARG A 130 -6.39 46.15 8.46
CA ARG A 130 -5.92 47.19 7.54
C ARG A 130 -6.78 48.45 7.61
N MET A 131 -8.11 48.29 7.68
CA MET A 131 -9.03 49.40 7.82
C MET A 131 -8.78 50.17 9.12
N ASP A 132 -8.58 49.45 10.23
CA ASP A 132 -8.23 50.03 11.52
C ASP A 132 -6.88 50.76 11.49
N ALA A 133 -5.88 50.22 10.79
CA ALA A 133 -4.58 50.87 10.64
C ALA A 133 -4.65 52.17 9.83
N LEU A 134 -5.57 52.25 8.86
CA LEU A 134 -5.77 53.43 8.02
C LEU A 134 -6.75 54.45 8.63
N SER A 135 -7.43 54.08 9.72
CA SER A 135 -8.42 54.93 10.38
C SER A 135 -7.78 56.21 10.95
N PRO A 136 -8.26 57.41 10.57
CA PRO A 136 -7.81 58.69 11.13
C PRO A 136 -7.86 58.72 12.66
N LEU A 137 -8.83 58.05 13.27
CA LEU A 137 -8.98 57.92 14.73
C LEU A 137 -7.79 57.21 15.39
N LYS A 138 -7.17 56.24 14.72
CA LYS A 138 -6.00 55.53 15.25
C LYS A 138 -4.75 56.40 15.17
N ARG A 139 -4.60 57.18 14.08
CA ARG A 139 -3.56 58.22 13.98
C ARG A 139 -3.76 59.30 15.06
N MET A 140 -4.98 59.74 15.30
CA MET A 140 -5.29 60.72 16.36
C MET A 140 -5.05 60.16 17.77
N SER A 141 -5.28 58.86 17.98
CA SER A 141 -4.98 58.18 19.25
C SER A 141 -3.48 58.01 19.52
N ALA A 142 -2.63 58.07 18.49
CA ALA A 142 -1.17 58.01 18.62
C ALA A 142 -0.54 59.40 18.91
N GLY A 143 -1.35 60.41 19.24
CA GLY A 143 -0.89 61.76 19.61
C GLY A 143 -0.79 62.74 18.45
N TYR A 144 -1.22 62.36 17.24
CA TYR A 144 -1.25 63.26 16.09
C TYR A 144 -2.53 64.11 16.12
N ALA A 145 -2.39 65.42 15.93
CA ALA A 145 -3.53 66.32 15.81
C ALA A 145 -3.82 66.65 14.34
N TYR A 146 -5.09 66.84 14.00
CA TYR A 146 -5.49 67.40 12.70
C TYR A 146 -5.63 68.92 12.84
N ILE A 147 -4.94 69.68 12.00
CA ILE A 147 -4.93 71.14 12.08
C ILE A 147 -5.71 71.72 10.89
N SER A 148 -6.62 72.65 11.16
CA SER A 148 -7.37 73.36 10.13
C SER A 148 -7.33 74.88 10.31
N ASP A 149 -7.50 75.59 9.20
CA ASP A 149 -7.77 77.03 9.19
C ASP A 149 -9.23 77.33 9.63
N ASP A 150 -9.58 78.60 9.79
CA ASP A 150 -10.90 79.08 10.20
C ASP A 150 -12.02 78.64 9.22
N LYS A 151 -11.66 78.41 7.96
CA LYS A 151 -12.55 77.86 6.91
C LYS A 151 -12.67 76.33 6.93
N LYS A 152 -12.15 75.64 7.96
CA LYS A 152 -12.09 74.17 8.09
C LYS A 152 -11.26 73.45 7.01
N HIS A 153 -10.42 74.17 6.27
CA HIS A 153 -9.47 73.55 5.35
C HIS A 153 -8.27 73.00 6.14
N GLY A 154 -7.92 71.74 5.89
CA GLY A 154 -6.80 71.08 6.56
C GLY A 154 -5.47 71.64 6.09
N ILE A 155 -4.65 72.13 7.02
CA ILE A 155 -3.36 72.74 6.73
C ILE A 155 -2.31 71.64 6.60
N LYS A 156 -1.57 71.61 5.49
CA LYS A 156 -0.63 70.52 5.16
C LYS A 156 0.83 70.95 5.09
N SER A 157 1.09 72.26 4.99
CA SER A 157 2.44 72.82 4.86
C SER A 157 2.63 74.03 5.77
N ILE A 158 3.87 74.27 6.20
CA ILE A 158 4.25 75.48 6.93
C ILE A 158 4.06 76.75 6.07
N ASP A 159 4.10 76.59 4.73
CA ASP A 159 3.94 77.69 3.77
C ASP A 159 2.48 78.20 3.68
N GLU A 160 1.52 77.46 4.25
CA GLU A 160 0.09 77.80 4.28
C GLU A 160 -0.28 78.61 5.54
N ILE A 161 0.68 78.91 6.41
CA ILE A 161 0.48 79.51 7.73
C ILE A 161 1.36 80.75 7.88
N ASN A 162 0.80 81.86 8.39
CA ASN A 162 1.54 83.04 8.77
C ASN A 162 1.51 83.29 10.28
N LYS A 163 2.49 84.08 10.77
CA LYS A 163 2.51 84.54 12.16
C LYS A 163 1.27 85.38 12.47
N GLY A 164 0.55 85.01 13.53
CA GLY A 164 -0.67 85.66 13.98
C GLY A 164 -1.97 84.94 13.57
N ASP A 165 -1.90 83.97 12.66
CA ASP A 165 -3.06 83.22 12.18
C ASP A 165 -3.68 82.38 13.31
N LYS A 166 -5.01 82.30 13.30
CA LYS A 166 -5.78 81.44 14.21
C LYS A 166 -6.02 80.09 13.54
N ILE A 167 -5.56 79.03 14.18
CA ILE A 167 -5.74 77.66 13.72
C ILE A 167 -6.57 76.87 14.73
N ARG A 168 -7.23 75.82 14.26
CA ARG A 168 -7.95 74.87 15.10
C ARG A 168 -7.25 73.52 15.07
N ILE A 169 -6.96 73.01 16.26
CA ILE A 169 -6.28 71.74 16.49
C ILE A 169 -7.32 70.74 16.97
N TYR A 170 -7.53 69.67 16.21
CA TYR A 170 -8.43 68.58 16.54
C TYR A 170 -7.65 67.40 17.11
N LEU A 171 -8.03 66.99 18.31
CA LEU A 171 -7.50 65.85 19.05
C LEU A 171 -8.56 64.73 19.10
N LYS A 172 -8.19 63.57 19.63
CA LYS A 172 -9.08 62.39 19.71
C LYS A 172 -10.43 62.69 20.38
N ASP A 173 -10.44 63.58 21.36
CA ASP A 173 -11.55 63.83 22.29
C ASP A 173 -12.09 65.27 22.22
N GLY A 174 -11.50 66.14 21.41
CA GLY A 174 -11.93 67.54 21.37
C GLY A 174 -11.14 68.40 20.37
N SER A 175 -11.35 69.72 20.45
CA SER A 175 -10.60 70.69 19.63
C SER A 175 -10.19 71.91 20.44
N ALA A 176 -8.98 72.41 20.22
CA ALA A 176 -8.49 73.65 20.78
C ALA A 176 -8.25 74.69 19.68
N VAL A 177 -8.34 75.98 20.04
CA VAL A 177 -7.97 77.08 19.16
C VAL A 177 -6.59 77.58 19.58
N ALA A 178 -5.68 77.72 18.63
CA ALA A 178 -4.33 78.21 18.85
C ALA A 178 -4.02 79.36 17.88
N ARG A 179 -3.05 80.19 18.26
CA ARG A 179 -2.51 81.26 17.40
C ARG A 179 -1.04 80.98 17.13
N ILE A 180 -0.62 81.21 15.90
CA ILE A 180 0.75 80.96 15.46
C ILE A 180 1.66 82.10 15.90
N GLU A 181 2.65 81.80 16.73
CA GLU A 181 3.60 82.81 17.22
C GLU A 181 4.85 82.92 16.35
N GLU A 182 5.28 81.81 15.75
CA GLU A 182 6.46 81.73 14.89
C GLU A 182 6.35 80.51 13.95
N THR A 183 6.95 80.62 12.76
CA THR A 183 7.03 79.55 11.77
C THR A 183 8.49 79.31 11.40
N VAL A 184 8.99 78.09 11.61
CA VAL A 184 10.36 77.71 11.24
C VAL A 184 10.29 76.63 10.18
N LYS A 185 10.91 76.87 9.02
CA LYS A 185 11.01 75.89 7.92
C LYS A 185 12.34 75.18 8.00
N ASN A 186 12.34 73.92 8.42
CA ASN A 186 13.54 73.09 8.39
C ASN A 186 13.89 72.73 6.94
N LYS A 187 15.16 72.91 6.54
CA LYS A 187 15.66 72.35 5.28
C LYS A 187 15.59 70.81 5.38
N LYS A 188 14.96 70.18 4.39
CA LYS A 188 15.05 68.73 4.21
C LYS A 188 16.47 68.39 3.77
N ASP A 189 17.12 67.49 4.51
CA ASP A 189 18.18 66.64 3.97
C ASP A 189 17.56 65.55 3.08
#